data_AF-X1JYI9-F1
#
_entry.id   AF-X1JYI9-F1
#
_cell.length_a   1.000
_cell.length_b   1.000
_cell.length_c   1.000
_cell.angle_alpha   90.00
_cell.angle_beta   90.00
_cell.angle_gamma   90.00
#
_symmetry.space_group_name_H-M   'P 1'
#
loop_
_entity.id
_entity.type
_entity.pdbx_description
1 polymer ?
#
loop_
_entity_poly.entity_id
_entity_poly.type
_entity_poly.pdbx_seq_one_letter_code
_entity_poly.pdbx_strand_id
1 'polypeptide(L)' 'MRFLKEMKQGRSQTKIRRLQIETERFKKANQLDMILEKAERERNPKKAIDYYLEAFSSINK' A
#
# COMPACT_ATOMS: atom_id res chain seq x y z
N MET A 1 9.58 10.21 8.05
CA MET A 1 9.69 8.93 8.78
C MET A 1 10.30 9.11 10.19
N ARG A 2 9.68 9.92 11.06
CA ARG A 2 10.18 10.15 12.44
C ARG A 2 9.69 9.05 13.41
N PHE A 3 8.44 8.61 13.22
CA PHE A 3 7.77 7.58 14.01
C PHE A 3 8.48 6.21 14.03
N LEU A 4 8.92 5.69 12.88
CA LEU A 4 9.66 4.43 12.82
C LEU A 4 11.03 4.50 13.51
N LYS A 5 11.65 5.69 13.57
CA LYS A 5 12.91 5.90 14.30
C LYS A 5 12.66 5.90 15.81
N GLU A 6 11.60 6.54 16.26
CA GLU A 6 11.18 6.59 17.67
C GLU A 6 10.76 5.20 18.20
N MET A 7 10.08 4.38 17.39
CA MET A 7 9.70 3.01 17.79
C MET A 7 10.88 2.03 17.94
N LYS A 8 12.03 2.33 17.32
CA LYS A 8 13.23 1.47 17.34
C LYS A 8 14.09 1.64 18.60
N GLN A 9 13.91 2.70 19.38
CA GLN A 9 14.80 3.05 20.51
C GLN A 9 14.65 2.18 21.77
N GLY A 10 13.67 1.25 21.84
CA GLY A 10 13.47 0.43 23.06
C GLY A 10 12.80 -0.94 22.86
N ARG A 11 12.78 -1.49 21.63
CA ARG A 11 12.08 -2.74 21.33
C ARG A 11 13.01 -3.79 20.73
N SER A 12 12.81 -5.06 21.09
CA SER A 12 13.60 -6.19 20.56
C SER A 12 13.57 -6.23 19.03
N GLN A 13 14.65 -6.70 18.40
CA GLN A 13 14.78 -6.79 16.95
C GLN A 13 13.60 -7.53 16.29
N THR A 14 13.02 -8.51 16.97
CA THR A 14 11.80 -9.23 16.52
C THR A 14 10.59 -8.31 16.38
N LYS A 15 10.35 -7.39 17.33
CA LYS A 15 9.24 -6.43 17.26
C LYS A 15 9.44 -5.42 16.12
N ILE A 16 10.69 -4.99 15.89
CA ILE A 16 11.04 -4.11 14.77
C ILE A 16 10.77 -4.81 13.43
N ARG A 17 11.17 -6.08 13.30
CA ARG A 17 10.95 -6.87 12.08
C ARG A 17 9.47 -7.08 11.79
N ARG A 18 8.65 -7.35 12.82
CA ARG A 18 7.18 -7.44 12.68
C ARG A 18 6.57 -6.11 12.22
N LEU A 19 6.98 -4.99 12.83
CA LEU A 19 6.52 -3.67 12.42
C LEU A 19 6.90 -3.34 10.97
N GLN A 20 8.10 -3.72 10.52
CA GLN A 20 8.50 -3.53 9.12
C GLN A 20 7.60 -4.30 8.17
N ILE A 21 7.29 -5.57 8.47
CA ILE A 21 6.37 -6.39 7.66
C ILE A 21 4.98 -5.74 7.57
N GLU A 22 4.43 -5.30 8.70
CA GLU A 22 3.13 -4.62 8.73
C GLU A 22 3.16 -3.28 7.99
N THR A 23 4.27 -2.54 8.08
CA THR A 23 4.42 -1.28 7.33
C THR A 23 4.47 -1.54 5.82
N GLU A 24 5.14 -2.60 5.37
CA GLU A 24 5.16 -2.97 3.95
C GLU A 24 3.78 -3.44 3.46
N ARG A 25 3.03 -4.19 4.27
CA ARG A 25 1.63 -4.54 3.97
C ARG A 25 0.76 -3.30 3.83
N PHE A 26 0.89 -2.37 4.75
CA PHE A 26 0.15 -1.10 4.73
C PHE A 26 0.49 -0.25 3.50
N LYS A 27 1.78 -0.16 3.12
CA LYS A 27 2.19 0.53 1.88
C LYS A 27 1.54 -0.06 0.64
N LYS A 28 1.50 -1.40 0.53
CA LYS A 28 0.84 -2.08 -0.59
C LYS A 28 -0.67 -1.79 -0.62
N ALA A 29 -1.33 -1.81 0.53
CA ALA A 29 -2.75 -1.46 0.63
C ALA A 29 -3.01 -0.01 0.19
N ASN A 30 -2.21 0.95 0.66
CA ASN A 30 -2.34 2.35 0.23
C ASN A 30 -2.11 2.53 -1.28
N GLN A 31 -1.17 1.78 -1.88
CA GLN A 31 -0.96 1.82 -3.32
C GLN A 31 -2.18 1.31 -4.08
N LEU A 32 -2.82 0.26 -3.59
CA LEU A 32 -4.07 -0.27 -4.15
C LEU A 32 -5.19 0.78 -4.06
N ASP A 33 -5.39 1.37 -2.89
CA ASP A 33 -6.43 2.39 -2.66
C ASP A 33 -6.25 3.57 -3.62
N MET A 34 -5.02 4.01 -3.85
CA MET A 34 -4.73 5.09 -4.80
C MET A 34 -5.08 4.74 -6.25
N ILE A 35 -4.93 3.48 -6.66
CA ILE A 35 -5.28 3.02 -8.02
C ILE A 35 -6.80 2.95 -8.16
N LEU A 36 -7.48 2.41 -7.15
CA LEU A 36 -8.94 2.32 -7.13
C LEU A 36 -9.61 3.70 -7.09
N GLU A 37 -9.09 4.64 -6.30
CA GLU A 37 -9.59 6.02 -6.25
C GLU A 37 -9.45 6.74 -7.60
N LYS A 38 -8.37 6.45 -8.36
CA LYS A 38 -8.23 6.94 -9.74
C LYS A 38 -9.26 6.34 -10.67
N ALA A 39 -9.54 5.04 -10.55
CA ALA A 39 -10.55 4.36 -11.36
C ALA A 39 -11.96 4.93 -11.11
N GLU A 40 -12.32 5.17 -9.85
CA GLU A 40 -13.62 5.71 -9.45
C GLU A 40 -13.85 7.15 -9.91
N ARG A 41 -12.80 7.97 -9.94
CA ARG A 41 -12.88 9.37 -10.38
C ARG A 41 -12.82 9.55 -11.89
N GLU A 42 -12.40 8.53 -12.63
CA GLU A 42 -12.20 8.60 -14.07
C GLU A 42 -13.54 8.59 -14.80
N ARG A 43 -13.76 9.59 -15.66
CA ARG A 43 -15.02 9.72 -16.44
C ARG A 43 -15.00 8.88 -17.71
N ASN A 44 -13.81 8.52 -18.19
CA ASN A 44 -13.65 7.66 -19.36
C ASN A 44 -13.72 6.17 -18.94
N PRO A 45 -14.74 5.42 -19.37
CA PRO A 45 -14.94 4.04 -18.94
C PRO A 45 -13.78 3.12 -19.34
N LYS A 46 -13.15 3.35 -20.51
CA LYS A 46 -12.02 2.53 -20.97
C LYS A 46 -10.81 2.69 -20.04
N LYS A 47 -10.54 3.93 -19.63
CA LYS A 47 -9.43 4.27 -18.76
C LYS A 47 -9.68 3.83 -17.31
N ALA A 48 -10.94 3.87 -16.85
CA ALA A 48 -11.33 3.28 -15.57
C ALA A 48 -11.09 1.76 -15.54
N ILE A 49 -11.45 1.04 -16.63
CA ILE A 49 -11.17 -0.39 -16.78
C ILE A 49 -9.66 -0.66 -16.72
N ASP A 50 -8.84 0.14 -17.39
CA ASP A 50 -7.38 0.01 -17.35
C ASP A 50 -6.84 0.13 -15.91
N TYR A 51 -7.34 1.08 -15.12
CA TYR A 51 -6.98 1.22 -13.70
C TYR A 51 -7.44 0.04 -12.84
N TYR A 52 -8.64 -0.52 -13.09
CA TYR A 52 -9.08 -1.73 -12.39
C TYR A 52 -8.22 -2.95 -12.72
N LEU A 53 -7.79 -3.09 -13.98
CA LEU A 53 -6.86 -4.15 -14.40
C LEU A 53 -5.47 -3.97 -13.76
N GLU A 54 -5.01 -2.72 -13.62
CA GLU A 54 -3.78 -2.39 -12.90
C GLU A 54 -3.88 -2.81 -11.42
N ALA A 55 -4.98 -2.48 -10.75
CA ALA A 55 -5.24 -2.89 -9.38
C ALA A 55 -5.28 -4.43 -9.25
N PHE A 56 -5.96 -5.11 -10.16
CA PHE A 56 -6.05 -6.57 -10.18
C PHE A 56 -4.67 -7.23 -10.37
N SER A 57 -3.86 -6.70 -11.29
CA SER A 57 -2.49 -7.19 -11.49
C SER A 57 -1.59 -6.95 -10.29
N SER A 58 -1.84 -5.92 -9.49
CA SER A 58 -1.04 -5.62 -8.28
C SER A 58 -1.31 -6.59 -7.13
N ILE A 59 -2.50 -7.23 -7.11
CA ILE A 59 -2.89 -8.23 -6.11
C ILE A 59 -2.40 -9.63 -6.50
N ASN A 60 -2.42 -9.96 -7.80
CA ASN A 60 -2.07 -11.29 -8.31
C ASN A 60 -0.55 -11.53 -8.53
N LYS A 61 0.30 -10.58 -8.14
CA LYS A 61 1.77 -10.65 -8.28
C LYS A 61 2.44 -11.00 -6.95
#